data_AF-A0A662F2D2-F1
#
_entry.id   AF-A0A662F2D2-F1
#
_cell.length_a   1.000
_cell.length_b   1.000
_cell.length_c   1.000
_cell.angle_alpha   90.00
_cell.angle_beta   90.00
_cell.angle_gamma   90.00
#
_symmetry.space_group_name_H-M   'P 1'
#
loop_
_entity.id
_entity.type
_entity.pdbx_description
1 polymer ?
#
loop_
_entity_poly.entity_id
_entity_poly.type
_entity_poly.pdbx_seq_one_letter_code
_entity_poly.pdbx_strand_id
1 'polypeptide(L)'
;MSATTPYQKLISDIKTLLSDNIQNLHVYDEWPGEKIKLPAAILYTFATRENTVWFNRTSRILEVGITIDVWAGKPSLRDTYADQIIKVLYENMSSFCLGIRLVSSRDLVEYARRGAFYRKALDFMCLVIAP
;
A
#
# COMPACT_ATOMS: atom_id res chain seq x y z
N MET A 1 24.05 6.62 -9.30
CA MET A 1 22.63 6.26 -9.12
C MET A 1 22.54 5.44 -7.84
N SER A 2 21.79 5.89 -6.84
CA SER A 2 21.55 5.11 -5.62
C SER A 2 20.70 3.88 -5.97
N ALA A 3 21.10 2.70 -5.48
CA ALA A 3 20.35 1.47 -5.70
C ALA A 3 18.96 1.58 -5.03
N THR A 4 17.90 1.27 -5.77
CA THR A 4 16.53 1.23 -5.24
C THR A 4 16.44 0.13 -4.18
N THR A 5 16.04 0.49 -2.98
CA THR A 5 15.85 -0.48 -1.91
C THR A 5 14.65 -1.40 -2.23
N PRO A 6 14.64 -2.65 -1.75
CA PRO A 6 13.53 -3.58 -2.00
C PRO A 6 12.15 -3.03 -1.60
N TYR A 7 12.07 -2.23 -0.53
CA TYR A 7 10.81 -1.62 -0.10
C TYR A 7 10.38 -0.45 -0.99
N GLN A 8 11.31 0.36 -1.52
CA GLN A 8 10.99 1.40 -2.51
C GLN A 8 10.47 0.77 -3.80
N LYS A 9 11.08 -0.33 -4.24
CA LYS A 9 10.58 -1.09 -5.39
C LYS A 9 9.16 -1.60 -5.14
N LEU A 10 8.92 -2.21 -3.98
CA LEU A 10 7.61 -2.72 -3.59
C LEU A 10 6.53 -1.63 -3.60
N ILE A 11 6.80 -0.45 -3.05
CA ILE A 11 5.86 0.69 -3.11
C ILE A 11 5.59 1.11 -4.55
N SER A 12 6.63 1.22 -5.38
CA SER A 12 6.50 1.58 -6.79
C SER A 12 5.67 0.56 -7.58
N ASP A 13 5.90 -0.74 -7.34
CA ASP A 13 5.18 -1.83 -7.99
C ASP A 13 3.70 -1.82 -7.60
N ILE A 14 3.40 -1.68 -6.29
CA ILE A 14 2.01 -1.57 -5.81
C ILE A 14 1.34 -0.31 -6.35
N LYS A 15 2.03 0.84 -6.37
CA LYS A 15 1.49 2.10 -6.91
C LYS A 15 1.08 1.95 -8.38
N THR A 16 1.95 1.34 -9.18
CA THR A 16 1.69 1.05 -10.60
C THR A 16 0.50 0.11 -10.74
N LEU A 17 0.53 -1.01 -10.01
CA LEU A 17 -0.53 -2.01 -10.02
C LEU A 17 -1.91 -1.41 -9.70
N LEU A 18 -2.01 -0.62 -8.64
CA LEU A 18 -3.27 0.01 -8.24
C LEU A 18 -3.74 1.05 -9.26
N SER A 19 -2.82 1.84 -9.82
CA SER A 19 -3.14 2.85 -10.83
C SER A 19 -3.67 2.22 -12.13
N ASP A 20 -3.14 1.06 -12.51
CA ASP A 20 -3.53 0.37 -13.74
C ASP A 20 -4.86 -0.40 -13.59
N ASN A 21 -5.18 -0.88 -12.39
CA ASN A 21 -6.33 -1.76 -12.16
C ASN A 21 -7.54 -1.07 -11.51
N ILE A 22 -7.37 0.10 -10.90
CA ILE A 22 -8.45 0.80 -10.19
C ILE A 22 -8.71 2.17 -10.82
N GLN A 23 -9.76 2.23 -11.63
CA GLN A 23 -10.17 3.46 -12.30
C GLN A 23 -10.58 4.53 -11.29
N ASN A 24 -10.22 5.79 -11.58
CA ASN A 24 -10.55 6.98 -10.79
C ASN A 24 -9.94 7.02 -9.37
N LEU A 25 -8.99 6.14 -9.04
CA LEU A 25 -8.22 6.20 -7.80
C LEU A 25 -6.90 6.94 -8.02
N HIS A 26 -6.63 7.99 -7.23
CA HIS A 26 -5.34 8.67 -7.24
C HIS A 26 -4.36 8.00 -6.28
N VAL A 27 -3.25 7.45 -6.78
CA VAL A 27 -2.30 6.70 -5.95
C VAL A 27 -1.02 7.50 -5.71
N TYR A 28 -0.66 7.67 -4.44
CA TYR A 28 0.51 8.43 -4.00
C TYR A 28 1.43 7.55 -3.15
N ASP A 29 2.73 7.72 -3.31
CA ASP A 29 3.81 7.09 -2.54
C ASP A 29 4.25 7.93 -1.32
N GLU A 30 3.68 9.12 -1.16
CA GLU A 30 3.82 9.99 0.01
C GLU A 30 2.61 10.94 0.13
N TRP A 31 2.46 11.60 1.27
CA TRP A 31 1.34 12.53 1.52
C TRP A 31 1.41 13.74 0.56
N PRO A 32 0.41 13.96 -0.31
CA PRO A 32 0.45 15.05 -1.29
C PRO A 32 0.08 16.43 -0.71
N GLY A 33 -0.10 16.55 0.61
CA GLY A 33 -0.47 17.82 1.26
C GLY A 33 -1.87 18.29 0.89
N GLU A 34 -2.03 19.60 0.76
CA GLU A 34 -3.30 20.23 0.36
C GLU A 34 -3.73 19.89 -1.09
N LYS A 35 -2.85 19.28 -1.89
CA LYS A 35 -3.11 18.95 -3.30
C LYS A 35 -3.75 17.57 -3.50
N ILE A 36 -4.15 16.90 -2.41
CA ILE A 36 -4.80 15.59 -2.49
C ILE A 36 -6.04 15.65 -3.39
N LYS A 37 -6.10 14.75 -4.38
CA LYS A 37 -7.30 14.55 -5.20
C LYS A 37 -8.00 13.30 -4.71
N LEU A 38 -9.30 13.40 -4.43
CA LEU A 38 -10.11 12.29 -3.95
C LEU A 38 -10.86 11.62 -5.11
N PRO A 39 -11.05 10.29 -5.06
CA PRO A 39 -10.57 9.35 -4.03
C PRO A 39 -9.07 9.06 -4.19
N ALA A 40 -8.40 8.78 -3.07
CA ALA A 40 -6.95 8.56 -3.05
C ALA A 40 -6.54 7.31 -2.27
N ALA A 41 -5.43 6.71 -2.68
CA ALA A 41 -4.68 5.73 -1.91
C ALA A 41 -3.28 6.28 -1.66
N ILE A 42 -2.81 6.23 -0.41
CA ILE A 42 -1.48 6.71 -0.06
C ILE A 42 -0.69 5.62 0.63
N LEU A 43 0.48 5.31 0.10
CA LEU A 43 1.29 4.17 0.49
C LEU A 43 2.44 4.63 1.38
N TYR A 44 2.67 3.94 2.49
CA TYR A 44 3.82 4.17 3.36
C TYR A 44 4.34 2.87 3.93
N THR A 45 5.64 2.78 4.21
CA THR A 45 6.19 1.67 5.00
C THR A 45 6.12 1.98 6.49
N PHE A 46 5.57 1.07 7.30
CA PHE A 46 5.56 1.20 8.76
C PHE A 46 6.54 0.24 9.46
N ALA A 47 7.00 -0.80 8.77
CA ALA A 47 7.95 -1.75 9.31
C ALA A 47 8.80 -2.36 8.18
N THR A 48 10.07 -2.61 8.48
CA THR A 48 10.90 -3.53 7.69
C THR A 48 11.57 -4.48 8.67
N ARG A 49 11.42 -5.78 8.44
CA ARG A 49 12.09 -6.82 9.21
C ARG A 49 12.85 -7.71 8.25
N GLU A 50 14.15 -7.79 8.45
CA GLU A 50 14.95 -8.79 7.76
C GLU A 50 14.68 -10.13 8.44
N ASN A 51 13.93 -11.01 7.78
CA ASN A 51 13.91 -12.39 8.21
C ASN A 51 15.17 -13.02 7.62
N THR A 52 16.07 -13.50 8.48
CA THR A 52 17.36 -14.12 8.10
C THR A 52 17.19 -15.49 7.45
N VAL A 53 16.10 -15.69 6.71
CA VAL A 53 15.86 -16.87 5.90
C VAL A 53 16.45 -16.58 4.53
N TRP A 54 17.63 -17.16 4.30
CA TRP A 54 18.25 -17.20 2.99
C TRP A 54 17.38 -18.03 2.06
N PHE A 55 16.82 -17.40 1.03
CA PHE A 55 16.08 -18.11 -0.02
C PHE A 55 17.05 -18.92 -0.89
N ASN A 56 18.26 -18.40 -1.06
CA ASN A 56 19.43 -19.05 -1.65
C ASN A 56 20.71 -18.35 -1.14
N ARG A 57 21.90 -18.74 -1.63
CA ARG A 57 23.19 -18.13 -1.20
C ARG A 57 23.35 -16.63 -1.48
N THR A 58 22.46 -16.05 -2.28
CA THR A 58 22.58 -14.68 -2.84
C THR A 58 21.31 -13.85 -2.65
N SER A 59 20.33 -14.33 -1.88
CA SER A 59 19.04 -13.64 -1.75
C SER A 59 18.40 -13.95 -0.40
N ARG A 60 17.81 -12.92 0.19
CA ARG A 60 17.16 -12.95 1.49
C ARG A 60 15.69 -12.58 1.37
N ILE A 61 14.85 -13.16 2.23
CA ILE A 61 13.44 -12.80 2.31
C ILE A 61 13.28 -11.66 3.31
N LEU A 62 12.78 -10.52 2.85
CA LEU A 62 12.42 -9.42 3.71
C LEU A 62 10.92 -9.44 3.98
N GLU A 63 10.53 -9.18 5.22
CA GLU A 63 9.15 -8.90 5.58
C GLU A 63 8.97 -7.37 5.66
N VAL A 64 8.15 -6.82 4.77
CA VAL A 64 7.92 -5.37 4.64
C VAL A 64 6.48 -5.06 5.01
N GLY A 65 6.30 -4.22 6.03
CA GLY A 65 5.01 -3.68 6.44
C GLY A 65 4.67 -2.43 5.66
N ILE A 66 3.52 -2.44 4.97
CA ILE A 66 3.00 -1.33 4.18
C ILE A 66 1.63 -0.94 4.70
N THR A 67 1.41 0.34 4.92
CA THR A 67 0.08 0.92 5.14
C THR A 67 -0.40 1.55 3.83
N ILE A 68 -1.64 1.26 3.46
CA ILE A 68 -2.35 1.93 2.38
C ILE A 68 -3.52 2.69 3.00
N ASP A 69 -3.40 4.01 3.04
CA ASP A 69 -4.47 4.89 3.48
C ASP A 69 -5.42 5.20 2.32
N VAL A 70 -6.66 4.76 2.45
CA VAL A 70 -7.73 5.01 1.48
C VAL A 70 -8.56 6.20 1.94
N TRP A 71 -8.65 7.22 1.09
CA TRP A 71 -9.37 8.46 1.33
C TRP A 71 -10.51 8.63 0.34
N ALA A 72 -11.68 9.00 0.82
CA ALA A 72 -12.79 9.39 -0.04
C ALA A 72 -13.69 10.44 0.64
N GLY A 73 -14.50 11.12 -0.18
CA GLY A 73 -15.51 12.06 0.31
C GLY A 73 -16.77 11.41 0.92
N LYS A 74 -16.89 10.07 0.86
CA LYS A 74 -18.02 9.31 1.42
C LYS A 74 -17.51 7.98 2.03
N PRO A 75 -18.11 7.47 3.12
CA PRO A 75 -17.69 6.21 3.74
C PRO A 75 -17.84 5.01 2.81
N SER A 76 -18.99 4.89 2.13
CA SER A 76 -19.26 3.78 1.21
C SER A 76 -18.28 3.74 0.03
N LEU A 77 -17.87 4.91 -0.46
CA LEU A 77 -16.91 5.01 -1.55
C LEU A 77 -15.51 4.59 -1.09
N ARG A 78 -15.09 5.04 0.10
CA ARG A 78 -13.84 4.60 0.75
C ARG A 78 -13.80 3.08 0.89
N ASP A 79 -14.90 2.47 1.36
CA ASP A 79 -14.97 1.02 1.54
C ASP A 79 -14.92 0.28 0.21
N THR A 80 -15.60 0.80 -0.82
CA THR A 80 -15.52 0.24 -2.18
C THR A 80 -14.08 0.23 -2.70
N TYR A 81 -13.34 1.33 -2.54
CA TYR A 81 -11.94 1.39 -2.97
C TYR A 81 -11.03 0.51 -2.10
N ALA A 82 -11.28 0.42 -0.79
CA ALA A 82 -10.54 -0.47 0.09
C ALA A 82 -10.69 -1.95 -0.34
N ASP A 83 -11.92 -2.37 -0.64
CA ASP A 83 -12.19 -3.74 -1.12
C ASP A 83 -11.54 -3.99 -2.48
N GLN A 84 -11.58 -3.02 -3.40
CA GLN A 84 -10.90 -3.11 -4.69
C GLN A 84 -9.38 -3.23 -4.54
N ILE A 85 -8.77 -2.43 -3.65
CA ILE A 85 -7.33 -2.50 -3.36
C ILE A 85 -6.97 -3.88 -2.82
N ILE A 86 -7.70 -4.37 -1.81
CA ILE A 86 -7.49 -5.72 -1.24
C ILE A 86 -7.56 -6.77 -2.36
N LYS A 87 -8.62 -6.73 -3.15
CA LYS A 87 -8.82 -7.67 -4.26
C LYS A 87 -7.67 -7.65 -5.26
N VAL A 88 -7.29 -6.47 -5.76
CA VAL A 88 -6.21 -6.30 -6.75
C VAL A 88 -4.88 -6.82 -6.20
N LEU A 89 -4.55 -6.54 -4.93
CA LEU A 89 -3.30 -6.99 -4.34
C LEU A 89 -3.25 -8.51 -4.19
N TYR A 90 -4.34 -9.14 -3.78
CA TYR A 90 -4.38 -10.60 -3.67
C TYR A 90 -4.39 -11.30 -5.03
N GLU A 91 -5.12 -10.78 -6.01
CA GLU A 91 -5.17 -11.37 -7.36
C GLU A 91 -3.82 -11.24 -8.11
N ASN A 92 -3.03 -10.21 -7.81
CA ASN A 92 -1.76 -9.93 -8.50
C ASN A 92 -0.52 -10.12 -7.62
N MET A 93 -0.66 -10.74 -6.45
CA MET A 93 0.41 -10.88 -5.44
C MET A 93 1.75 -11.35 -6.03
N SER A 94 1.69 -12.37 -6.90
CA SER A 94 2.87 -12.98 -7.54
C SER A 94 3.70 -12.02 -8.42
N SER A 95 3.14 -10.87 -8.81
CA SER A 95 3.84 -9.87 -9.64
C SER A 95 4.81 -8.99 -8.84
N PHE A 96 4.62 -8.85 -7.52
CA PHE A 96 5.39 -7.91 -6.70
C PHE A 96 5.92 -8.50 -5.38
N CYS A 97 5.37 -9.62 -4.90
CA CYS A 97 5.84 -10.27 -3.67
C CYS A 97 5.63 -11.79 -3.69
N LEU A 98 6.28 -12.50 -2.76
CA LEU A 98 6.10 -13.93 -2.53
C LEU A 98 4.83 -14.25 -1.73
N GLY A 99 4.38 -13.29 -0.92
CA GLY A 99 3.28 -13.45 0.00
C GLY A 99 2.81 -12.11 0.52
N ILE A 100 1.50 -11.94 0.68
CA ILE A 100 0.89 -10.77 1.31
C ILE A 100 -0.15 -11.20 2.33
N ARG A 101 -0.18 -10.53 3.48
CA ARG A 101 -1.24 -10.68 4.48
C ARG A 101 -1.77 -9.32 4.91
N LEU A 102 -3.09 -9.17 4.94
CA LEU A 102 -3.75 -8.06 5.63
C LEU A 102 -3.63 -8.28 7.13
N VAL A 103 -2.97 -7.37 7.83
CA VAL A 103 -2.76 -7.40 9.29
C VAL A 103 -3.80 -6.57 10.01
N SER A 104 -4.19 -5.43 9.44
CA SER A 104 -5.19 -4.55 10.07
C SER A 104 -5.99 -3.80 9.02
N SER A 105 -7.25 -3.53 9.33
CA SER A 105 -8.13 -2.65 8.58
C SER A 105 -8.84 -1.75 9.58
N ARG A 106 -8.50 -0.46 9.59
CA ARG A 106 -8.94 0.49 10.60
C ARG A 106 -9.62 1.68 9.96
N ASP A 107 -10.84 1.96 10.39
CA ASP A 107 -11.51 3.20 10.06
C ASP A 107 -10.92 4.32 10.92
N LEU A 108 -10.43 5.36 10.25
CA LEU A 108 -9.86 6.53 10.90
C LEU A 108 -10.81 7.70 10.64
N VAL A 109 -11.51 8.12 11.69
CA VAL A 109 -12.34 9.31 11.66
C VAL A 109 -11.42 10.51 11.80
N GLU A 110 -10.96 11.04 10.66
CA GLU A 110 -10.25 12.30 10.67
C GLU A 110 -11.23 13.47 10.55
N TYR A 111 -11.30 14.28 11.60
CA TYR A 111 -11.96 15.58 11.57
C TYR A 111 -11.07 16.56 10.80
N ALA A 112 -10.95 16.40 9.49
CA ALA A 112 -10.22 17.36 8.67
C ALA A 112 -10.96 18.71 8.73
N ARG A 113 -10.25 19.76 9.16
CA ARG A 113 -10.72 21.16 9.34
C ARG A 113 -11.37 21.82 8.11
N ARG A 114 -11.61 21.10 7.00
CA ARG A 114 -12.08 21.61 5.70
C ARG A 114 -13.16 20.76 5.00
N GLY A 115 -13.72 19.74 5.64
CA GLY A 115 -14.77 18.90 5.05
C GLY A 115 -14.63 17.46 5.51
N ALA A 116 -15.75 16.76 5.69
CA ALA A 116 -15.78 15.39 6.18
C ALA A 116 -15.15 14.44 5.13
N PHE A 117 -13.86 14.16 5.28
CA PHE A 117 -13.20 13.09 4.53
C PHE A 117 -13.17 11.83 5.38
N TYR A 118 -13.28 10.69 4.72
CA TYR A 118 -13.28 9.39 5.36
C TYR A 118 -12.01 8.65 5.00
N ARG A 119 -11.28 8.23 6.02
CA ARG A 119 -10.02 7.50 5.90
C ARG A 119 -10.18 6.07 6.39
N LYS A 120 -9.54 5.13 5.71
CA LYS A 120 -9.37 3.74 6.16
C LYS A 120 -7.93 3.34 5.93
N ALA A 121 -7.26 2.89 6.97
CA ALA A 121 -5.89 2.38 6.89
C ALA A 121 -5.94 0.86 6.71
N LEU A 122 -5.28 0.38 5.65
CA LEU A 122 -5.06 -1.04 5.40
C LEU A 122 -3.58 -1.36 5.63
N ASP A 123 -3.29 -2.14 6.65
CA ASP A 123 -1.92 -2.53 7.00
C ASP A 123 -1.65 -3.93 6.46
N PHE A 124 -0.67 -4.06 5.58
CA PHE A 124 -0.24 -5.31 4.98
C PHE A 124 1.19 -5.66 5.41
N MET A 125 1.47 -6.96 5.51
CA MET A 125 2.85 -7.46 5.55
C MET A 125 3.12 -8.26 4.28
N CYS A 126 4.18 -7.89 3.58
CA CYS A 126 4.60 -8.48 2.32
C CYS A 126 5.94 -9.21 2.49
N LEU A 127 6.08 -10.37 1.87
CA LEU A 127 7.35 -11.09 1.77
C LEU A 127 7.99 -10.80 0.42
N VAL A 128 9.15 -10.15 0.40
CA VAL A 128 9.84 -9.78 -0.84
C VAL A 128 11.24 -10.39 -0.90
N ILE A 129 11.69 -10.72 -2.11
CA ILE A 129 13.06 -11.15 -2.34
C ILE A 129 13.94 -9.91 -2.45
N ALA A 130 14.96 -9.83 -1.60
CA ALA A 130 16.04 -8.88 -1.73
C ALA A 130 17.33 -9.59 -2.20
N PRO A 131 18.10 -8.97 -3.11
CA PRO A 131 19.44 -9.44 -3.44
C PRO A 131 20.40 -9.31 -2.24
#